data_AF-A0A2R6MH47-F1
#
_entry.id   AF-A0A2R6MH47-F1
#
_cell.length_a   1.000
_cell.length_b   1.000
_cell.length_c   1.000
_cell.angle_alpha   90.00
_cell.angle_beta   90.00
_cell.angle_gamma   90.00
#
_symmetry.space_group_name_H-M   'P 1'
#
loop_
_entity.id
_entity.type
_entity.pdbx_description
1 polymer ?
#
loop_
_entity_poly.entity_id
_entity_poly.type
_entity_poly.pdbx_seq_one_letter_code
_entity_poly.pdbx_strand_id
1 'polypeptide(L)'
;MSDDEGYDSLPTPTALADAFHVEERRAEEDRVVYVGEPLLSTETLERQVWPLFREAGYDVRLQTITDSEADPISGVELRSRRYALVATPAGNSLDSVPWTNVLMFALTVLTTLFVGSLWYHEPAWGPVELLTGENWKFSAAVLSVLVTHELGHYVLARYHDVNASLPYFIPFPTLIGTMGAVIRMKGRLPSRRSLFDIGVAGPLAGLVATVAVTLVGLTADPITVPQRIVESSDAVQVQFGYPPLIQLLSALVGEPLRYPNDPTLAVSPIVFGGWTGMFITFLNLIPVGQLDGGHLLRSMAGERAESVASVVPVVLFGLAGYLFFFTNSGRAAFLWGIWGGMTALAGAAGFAEPVYDEPLDRGRFALGAITFVLGALCFVPVPFQLA
;
A
#
# COMPACT_ATOMS: atom_id res chain seq x y z
N MET A 1 -21.30 8.87 -42.65
CA MET A 1 -20.22 9.80 -42.27
C MET A 1 -20.68 10.51 -41.01
N SER A 2 -20.39 9.90 -39.86
CA SER A 2 -20.58 10.49 -38.54
C SER A 2 -20.02 9.50 -37.51
N ASP A 3 -19.20 10.02 -36.59
CA ASP A 3 -18.77 9.44 -35.31
C ASP A 3 -17.44 8.65 -35.23
N ASP A 4 -16.39 9.04 -35.97
CA ASP A 4 -15.03 8.46 -35.81
C ASP A 4 -13.95 9.47 -35.32
N GLU A 5 -14.31 10.72 -35.03
CA GLU A 5 -13.33 11.78 -34.70
C GLU A 5 -12.70 11.68 -33.29
N GLY A 6 -13.06 10.67 -32.49
CA GLY A 6 -12.50 10.45 -31.14
C GLY A 6 -11.48 9.32 -31.03
N TYR A 7 -11.32 8.49 -32.07
CA TYR A 7 -10.66 7.18 -31.97
C TYR A 7 -9.54 6.94 -33.01
N ASP A 8 -9.08 7.98 -33.70
CA ASP A 8 -8.04 7.92 -34.74
C ASP A 8 -6.65 7.51 -34.19
N SER A 9 -6.41 7.63 -32.89
CA SER A 9 -5.13 7.22 -32.28
C SER A 9 -5.03 5.72 -32.02
N LEU A 10 -6.15 4.98 -32.05
CA LEU A 10 -6.18 3.56 -31.70
C LEU A 10 -5.59 2.65 -32.80
N PRO A 11 -5.02 1.49 -32.43
CA PRO A 11 -4.46 0.56 -33.40
C PRO A 11 -5.47 0.12 -34.45
N THR A 12 -5.04 0.11 -35.71
CA THR A 12 -5.85 -0.42 -36.81
C THR A 12 -5.93 -1.94 -36.75
N PRO A 13 -6.99 -2.57 -37.29
CA PRO A 13 -7.09 -4.03 -37.38
C PRO A 13 -5.85 -4.69 -38.00
N THR A 14 -5.21 -4.03 -38.97
CA THR A 14 -3.98 -4.52 -39.62
C THR A 14 -2.78 -4.50 -38.68
N ALA A 15 -2.68 -3.51 -37.78
CA ALA A 15 -1.60 -3.46 -36.79
C ALA A 15 -1.70 -4.58 -35.74
N LEU A 16 -2.89 -5.17 -35.58
CA LEU A 16 -3.14 -6.28 -34.65
C LEU A 16 -3.04 -7.66 -35.31
N ALA A 17 -2.99 -7.72 -36.64
CA ALA A 17 -3.15 -8.96 -37.42
C ALA A 17 -2.12 -10.05 -37.10
N ASP A 18 -0.95 -9.70 -36.60
CA ASP A 18 0.09 -10.66 -36.19
C ASP A 18 -0.26 -11.41 -34.89
N ALA A 19 -1.17 -10.87 -34.08
CA ALA A 19 -1.50 -11.39 -32.76
C ALA A 19 -3.00 -11.70 -32.59
N PHE A 20 -3.87 -10.88 -33.17
CA PHE A 20 -5.32 -10.96 -33.04
C PHE A 20 -6.00 -10.73 -34.39
N HIS A 21 -6.80 -11.70 -34.83
CA HIS A 21 -7.60 -11.54 -36.04
C HIS A 21 -8.89 -10.81 -35.70
N VAL A 22 -8.96 -9.52 -36.04
CA VAL A 22 -10.14 -8.67 -35.80
C VAL A 22 -11.21 -8.95 -36.85
N GLU A 23 -12.37 -9.44 -36.42
CA GLU A 23 -13.56 -9.59 -37.26
C GLU A 23 -14.38 -8.30 -37.29
N GLU A 24 -14.50 -7.63 -36.13
CA GLU A 24 -15.38 -6.50 -35.94
C GLU A 24 -14.77 -5.50 -34.95
N ARG A 25 -14.87 -4.20 -35.22
CA ARG A 25 -14.52 -3.13 -34.30
C ARG A 25 -15.79 -2.36 -33.94
N ARG A 26 -16.12 -2.31 -32.65
CA ARG A 26 -17.26 -1.57 -32.10
C ARG A 26 -16.73 -0.42 -31.25
N ALA A 27 -17.16 0.80 -31.54
CA ALA A 27 -16.97 1.93 -30.65
C ALA A 27 -18.20 2.07 -29.75
N GLU A 28 -17.99 2.05 -28.43
CA GLU A 28 -19.01 2.34 -27.42
C GLU A 28 -18.71 3.71 -26.76
N GLU A 29 -19.61 4.22 -25.92
CA GLU A 29 -19.48 5.57 -25.33
C GLU A 29 -18.19 5.75 -24.49
N ASP A 30 -17.68 4.68 -23.87
CA ASP A 30 -16.55 4.73 -22.93
C ASP A 30 -15.39 3.78 -23.28
N ARG A 31 -15.50 3.03 -24.38
CA ARG A 31 -14.54 1.98 -24.75
C ARG A 31 -14.63 1.62 -26.24
N VAL A 32 -13.55 1.02 -26.74
CA VAL A 32 -13.52 0.42 -28.08
C VAL A 32 -13.27 -1.06 -27.97
N VAL A 33 -14.10 -1.86 -28.63
CA VAL A 33 -14.09 -3.32 -28.55
C VAL A 33 -13.69 -3.88 -29.92
N TYR A 34 -12.62 -4.65 -29.94
CA TYR A 34 -12.16 -5.39 -31.13
C TYR A 34 -12.54 -6.86 -30.94
N VAL A 35 -13.61 -7.31 -31.59
CA VAL A 35 -14.08 -8.69 -31.53
C VAL A 35 -13.35 -9.52 -32.57
N GLY A 36 -12.93 -10.73 -32.18
CA GLY A 36 -12.18 -11.60 -33.08
C GLY A 36 -11.58 -12.80 -32.40
N GLU A 37 -10.55 -13.37 -33.02
CA GLU A 37 -9.87 -14.58 -32.55
C GLU A 37 -8.40 -14.33 -32.19
N PRO A 38 -7.95 -14.81 -31.01
CA PRO A 38 -6.54 -14.75 -30.65
C PRO A 38 -5.73 -15.74 -31.50
N LEU A 39 -4.68 -15.27 -32.16
CA LEU A 39 -3.76 -16.12 -32.94
C LEU A 39 -2.60 -16.66 -32.09
N LEU A 40 -2.41 -16.08 -30.91
CA LEU A 40 -1.37 -16.41 -29.95
C LEU A 40 -1.99 -16.82 -28.60
N SER A 41 -1.16 -17.42 -27.72
CA SER A 41 -1.56 -17.63 -26.33
C SER A 41 -1.93 -16.29 -25.68
N THR A 42 -2.88 -16.31 -24.73
CA THR A 42 -3.35 -15.10 -24.03
C THR A 42 -2.21 -14.22 -23.52
N GLU A 43 -1.19 -14.81 -22.91
CA GLU A 43 -0.01 -14.08 -22.40
C GLU A 43 0.78 -13.41 -23.52
N THR A 44 1.01 -14.10 -24.64
CA THR A 44 1.81 -13.57 -25.76
C THR A 44 1.05 -12.51 -26.54
N LEU A 45 -0.24 -12.75 -26.77
CA LEU A 45 -1.17 -11.80 -27.39
C LEU A 45 -1.16 -10.48 -26.64
N GLU A 46 -1.38 -10.52 -25.32
CA GLU A 46 -1.42 -9.32 -24.50
C GLU A 46 -0.08 -8.58 -24.51
N ARG A 47 1.06 -9.29 -24.43
CA ARG A 47 2.40 -8.68 -24.49
C ARG A 47 2.65 -7.92 -25.79
N GLN A 48 2.17 -8.45 -26.92
CA GLN A 48 2.39 -7.86 -28.25
C GLN A 48 1.43 -6.70 -28.54
N VAL A 49 0.19 -6.80 -28.08
CA VAL A 49 -0.86 -5.83 -28.38
C VAL A 49 -0.84 -4.65 -27.42
N TRP A 50 -0.47 -4.85 -26.16
CA TRP A 50 -0.49 -3.82 -25.13
C TRP A 50 0.31 -2.54 -25.46
N PRO A 51 1.55 -2.61 -26.03
CA PRO A 51 2.29 -1.39 -26.40
C PRO A 51 1.54 -0.51 -27.40
N LEU A 52 0.86 -1.13 -28.38
CA LEU A 52 0.14 -0.42 -29.44
C LEU A 52 -1.03 0.40 -28.87
N PHE A 53 -1.79 -0.18 -27.93
CA PHE A 53 -2.89 0.53 -27.27
C PHE A 53 -2.39 1.58 -26.28
N ARG A 54 -1.25 1.33 -25.61
CA ARG A 54 -0.68 2.29 -24.66
C ARG A 54 -0.16 3.55 -25.35
N GLU A 55 0.51 3.41 -26.50
CA GLU A 55 0.93 4.54 -27.34
C GLU A 55 -0.26 5.41 -27.77
N ALA A 56 -1.42 4.78 -27.98
CA ALA A 56 -2.68 5.45 -28.29
C ALA A 56 -3.36 6.11 -27.08
N GLY A 57 -2.89 5.86 -25.85
CA GLY A 57 -3.52 6.36 -24.61
C GLY A 57 -4.65 5.48 -24.07
N TYR A 58 -4.65 4.18 -24.37
CA TYR A 58 -5.68 3.22 -23.94
C TYR A 58 -5.06 2.05 -23.15
N ASP A 59 -5.82 1.51 -22.19
CA ASP A 59 -5.54 0.22 -21.55
C ASP A 59 -6.37 -0.86 -22.26
N VAL A 60 -5.76 -2.00 -22.56
CA VAL A 60 -6.39 -3.08 -23.34
C VAL A 60 -6.45 -4.37 -22.54
N ARG A 61 -7.60 -5.06 -22.59
CA ARG A 61 -7.79 -6.36 -21.93
C ARG A 61 -8.48 -7.34 -22.86
N LEU A 62 -8.01 -8.59 -22.87
CA LEU A 62 -8.75 -9.68 -23.49
C LEU A 62 -9.94 -10.07 -22.61
N GLN A 63 -11.14 -10.07 -23.17
CA GLN A 63 -12.37 -10.53 -22.53
C GLN A 63 -13.07 -11.55 -23.41
N THR A 64 -13.87 -12.42 -22.80
CA THR A 64 -14.78 -13.31 -23.53
C THR A 64 -16.17 -12.70 -23.49
N ILE A 65 -16.68 -12.28 -24.65
CA ILE A 65 -18.03 -11.75 -24.80
C ILE A 65 -18.95 -12.91 -25.21
N THR A 66 -20.14 -12.96 -24.63
CA THR A 66 -21.19 -13.89 -25.06
C THR A 66 -22.14 -13.11 -25.95
N ASP A 67 -22.15 -13.42 -27.25
CA ASP A 67 -23.14 -12.86 -28.16
C ASP A 67 -24.34 -13.80 -28.23
N SER A 68 -25.54 -13.23 -28.22
CA SER A 68 -26.80 -13.98 -28.30
C SER A 68 -27.49 -13.58 -29.58
N GLU A 69 -27.34 -14.40 -30.61
CA GLU A 69 -27.98 -14.16 -31.91
C GLU A 69 -29.14 -15.14 -32.07
N ALA A 70 -30.33 -14.61 -32.38
CA ALA A 70 -31.50 -15.44 -32.64
C ALA A 70 -31.34 -16.09 -34.02
N ASP A 71 -31.35 -17.42 -34.07
CA ASP A 71 -31.33 -18.15 -35.33
C ASP A 71 -32.52 -17.70 -36.21
N PRO A 72 -32.28 -17.16 -37.41
CA PRO A 72 -33.32 -16.61 -38.27
C PRO A 72 -34.35 -17.66 -38.74
N ILE A 73 -34.05 -18.95 -38.60
CA ILE A 73 -34.93 -20.07 -38.97
C ILE A 73 -35.68 -20.62 -37.76
N SER A 74 -34.99 -20.84 -36.64
CA SER A 74 -35.56 -21.53 -35.47
C SER A 74 -36.00 -20.60 -34.33
N GLY A 75 -35.58 -19.34 -34.32
CA GLY A 75 -35.87 -18.37 -33.26
C GLY A 75 -35.19 -18.67 -31.92
N VAL A 76 -34.31 -19.69 -31.87
CA VAL A 76 -33.57 -20.07 -30.68
C VAL A 76 -32.37 -19.13 -30.52
N GLU A 77 -32.18 -18.58 -29.32
CA GLU A 77 -31.00 -17.79 -28.98
C GLU A 77 -29.75 -18.68 -28.95
N LEU A 78 -28.88 -18.52 -29.96
CA LEU A 78 -27.58 -19.15 -30.01
C LEU A 78 -26.58 -18.27 -29.26
N ARG A 79 -26.08 -18.78 -28.14
CA ARG A 79 -25.02 -18.13 -27.36
C ARG A 79 -23.66 -18.56 -27.88
N SER A 80 -22.98 -17.67 -28.59
CA SER A 80 -21.59 -17.88 -29.02
C SER A 80 -20.64 -17.14 -28.08
N ARG A 81 -19.56 -17.81 -27.65
CA ARG A 81 -18.47 -17.17 -26.92
C ARG A 81 -17.44 -16.68 -27.93
N ARG A 82 -17.21 -15.38 -27.98
CA ARG A 82 -16.20 -14.75 -28.82
C ARG A 82 -15.18 -14.02 -27.96
N TYR A 83 -13.96 -13.90 -28.45
CA TYR A 83 -12.94 -13.10 -27.76
C TYR A 83 -13.03 -11.65 -28.22
N ALA A 84 -12.71 -10.73 -27.32
CA ALA A 84 -12.64 -9.33 -27.64
C ALA A 84 -11.51 -8.63 -26.88
N LEU A 85 -10.78 -7.78 -27.58
CA LEU A 85 -9.89 -6.81 -26.95
C LEU A 85 -10.69 -5.56 -26.63
N VAL A 86 -10.89 -5.31 -25.34
CA VAL A 86 -11.60 -4.13 -24.83
C VAL A 86 -10.56 -3.07 -24.47
N ALA A 87 -10.53 -2.00 -25.26
CA ALA A 87 -9.68 -0.84 -25.06
C ALA A 87 -10.48 0.26 -24.34
N THR A 88 -10.08 0.59 -23.11
CA THR A 88 -10.66 1.71 -22.37
C THR A 88 -9.65 2.86 -22.32
N PRO A 89 -10.08 4.13 -22.45
CA PRO A 89 -9.19 5.27 -22.28
C PRO A 89 -8.38 5.11 -20.99
N ALA A 90 -7.06 5.25 -21.09
CA ALA A 90 -6.17 5.16 -19.95
C ALA A 90 -6.45 6.37 -19.05
N GLY A 91 -7.38 6.21 -18.10
CA GLY A 91 -8.05 7.30 -17.42
C GLY A 91 -7.11 8.32 -16.79
N ASN A 92 -6.88 9.42 -17.50
CA ASN A 92 -6.29 10.67 -17.01
C ASN A 92 -7.34 11.78 -16.95
N SER A 93 -8.62 11.46 -16.71
CA SER A 93 -9.64 12.49 -16.48
C SER A 93 -9.40 13.13 -15.09
N LEU A 94 -8.61 14.19 -15.11
CA LEU A 94 -8.45 15.16 -14.02
C LEU A 94 -9.72 16.04 -13.84
N ASP A 95 -10.80 15.76 -14.56
CA ASP A 95 -11.97 16.65 -14.69
C ASP A 95 -12.91 16.66 -13.48
N SER A 96 -12.65 15.82 -12.46
CA SER A 96 -13.44 15.84 -11.23
C SER A 96 -12.56 15.82 -9.98
N VAL A 97 -12.88 16.69 -9.03
CA VAL A 97 -12.25 16.67 -7.69
C VAL A 97 -12.60 15.33 -7.03
N PRO A 98 -11.61 14.56 -6.54
CA PRO A 98 -11.82 13.25 -5.94
C PRO A 98 -12.39 13.40 -4.52
N TRP A 99 -13.66 13.81 -4.41
CA TRP A 99 -14.32 14.12 -3.14
C TRP A 99 -14.26 12.98 -2.13
N THR A 100 -14.30 11.73 -2.59
CA THR A 100 -14.14 10.57 -1.70
C THR A 100 -12.75 10.54 -1.07
N ASN A 101 -11.67 10.75 -1.83
CA ASN A 101 -10.31 10.80 -1.29
C ASN A 101 -10.14 11.96 -0.30
N VAL A 102 -10.69 13.13 -0.63
CA VAL A 102 -10.65 14.32 0.24
C VAL A 102 -11.41 14.05 1.55
N LEU A 103 -12.62 13.50 1.48
CA LEU A 103 -13.41 13.14 2.66
C LEU A 103 -12.68 12.11 3.52
N MET A 104 -12.13 11.06 2.92
CA MET A 104 -11.42 10.00 3.65
C MET A 104 -10.13 10.52 4.29
N PHE A 105 -9.41 11.42 3.62
CA PHE A 105 -8.26 12.10 4.20
C PHE A 105 -8.67 12.97 5.39
N ALA A 106 -9.73 13.77 5.26
CA ALA A 106 -10.25 14.59 6.36
C ALA A 106 -10.71 13.74 7.55
N LEU A 107 -11.40 12.62 7.31
CA LEU A 107 -11.75 11.66 8.36
C LEU A 107 -10.51 11.06 9.02
N THR A 108 -9.46 10.80 8.26
CA THR A 108 -8.20 10.26 8.78
C THR A 108 -7.47 11.30 9.66
N VAL A 109 -7.51 12.58 9.29
CA VAL A 109 -7.05 13.67 10.16
C VAL A 109 -7.83 13.66 11.47
N LEU A 110 -9.16 13.56 11.42
CA LEU A 110 -9.99 13.54 12.63
C LEU A 110 -9.72 12.32 13.52
N THR A 111 -9.58 11.12 12.94
CA THR A 111 -9.30 9.90 13.72
C THR A 111 -7.89 9.88 14.29
N THR A 112 -6.88 10.42 13.58
CA THR A 112 -5.52 10.56 14.12
C THR A 112 -5.43 11.64 15.20
N LEU A 113 -6.15 12.75 15.06
CA LEU A 113 -6.29 13.75 16.13
C LEU A 113 -6.95 13.14 17.37
N PHE A 114 -8.01 12.35 17.20
CA PHE A 114 -8.71 11.67 18.30
C PHE A 114 -7.80 10.65 18.99
N VAL A 115 -7.12 9.78 18.24
CA VAL A 115 -6.18 8.83 18.83
C VAL A 115 -5.00 9.54 19.50
N GLY A 116 -4.49 10.63 18.93
CA GLY A 116 -3.48 11.48 19.57
C GLY A 116 -3.95 12.01 20.93
N SER A 117 -5.18 12.50 21.02
CA SER A 117 -5.73 12.97 22.29
C SER A 117 -5.87 11.87 23.35
N LEU A 118 -6.18 10.63 22.94
CA LEU A 118 -6.24 9.48 23.85
C LEU A 118 -4.85 9.12 24.41
N TRP A 119 -3.84 9.06 23.55
CA TRP A 119 -2.46 8.72 23.97
C TRP A 119 -1.82 9.79 24.85
N TYR A 120 -2.19 11.05 24.63
CA TYR A 120 -1.61 12.20 25.32
C TYR A 120 -2.51 12.79 26.39
N HIS A 121 -3.62 12.12 26.71
CA HIS A 121 -4.53 12.46 27.80
C HIS A 121 -5.10 13.88 27.72
N GLU A 122 -5.25 14.37 26.49
CA GLU A 122 -5.85 15.66 26.17
C GLU A 122 -7.38 15.53 26.08
N PRO A 123 -8.14 16.57 26.47
CA PRO A 123 -9.58 16.61 26.26
C PRO A 123 -9.92 16.47 24.77
N ALA A 124 -10.79 15.52 24.44
CA ALA A 124 -11.13 15.16 23.06
C ALA A 124 -12.63 15.17 22.77
N TRP A 125 -13.44 15.58 23.75
CA TRP A 125 -14.89 15.41 23.73
C TRP A 125 -15.61 16.60 23.08
N GLY A 126 -14.92 17.73 22.91
CA GLY A 126 -15.38 18.89 22.14
C GLY A 126 -14.67 19.03 20.78
N PRO A 127 -15.36 19.48 19.70
CA PRO A 127 -14.74 19.76 18.40
C PRO A 127 -13.62 20.82 18.47
N VAL A 128 -13.80 21.83 19.31
CA VAL A 128 -12.79 22.89 19.51
C VAL A 128 -11.56 22.33 20.21
N GLU A 129 -11.75 21.53 21.27
CA GLU A 129 -10.66 20.90 22.02
C GLU A 129 -9.83 19.98 21.12
N LEU A 130 -10.49 19.15 20.32
CA LEU A 130 -9.84 18.23 19.38
C LEU A 130 -8.98 18.96 18.32
N LEU A 131 -9.39 20.16 17.90
CA LEU A 131 -8.71 20.96 16.88
C LEU A 131 -7.65 21.92 17.44
N THR A 132 -7.68 22.21 18.75
CA THR A 132 -6.80 23.20 19.38
C THR A 132 -5.80 22.60 20.38
N GLY A 133 -5.99 21.33 20.77
CA GLY A 133 -5.07 20.61 21.64
C GLY A 133 -3.73 20.27 20.98
N GLU A 134 -2.76 19.81 21.77
CA GLU A 134 -1.42 19.45 21.28
C GLU A 134 -1.37 18.13 20.49
N ASN A 135 -2.49 17.41 20.41
CA ASN A 135 -2.67 16.17 19.65
C ASN A 135 -2.39 16.31 18.15
N TRP A 136 -2.37 17.54 17.62
CA TRP A 136 -1.97 17.81 16.24
C TRP A 136 -0.52 17.39 15.96
N LYS A 137 0.39 17.44 16.94
CA LYS A 137 1.80 17.05 16.77
C LYS A 137 1.90 15.57 16.38
N PHE A 138 1.12 14.70 17.04
CA PHE A 138 1.01 13.29 16.70
C PHE A 138 0.38 13.09 15.32
N SER A 139 -0.77 13.71 15.06
CA SER A 139 -1.47 13.58 13.77
C SER A 139 -0.58 14.02 12.59
N ALA A 140 0.11 15.15 12.71
CA ALA A 140 1.05 15.64 11.69
C ALA A 140 2.24 14.69 11.50
N ALA A 141 2.79 14.15 12.58
CA ALA A 141 3.88 13.18 12.53
C ALA A 141 3.47 11.89 11.79
N VAL A 142 2.28 11.34 12.09
CA VAL A 142 1.74 10.16 11.39
C VAL A 142 1.44 10.46 9.93
N LEU A 143 0.64 11.50 9.66
CA LEU A 143 0.19 11.84 8.31
C LEU A 143 1.34 12.19 7.38
N SER A 144 2.37 12.90 7.87
CA SER A 144 3.53 13.23 7.05
C SER A 144 4.26 11.99 6.56
N VAL A 145 4.40 10.95 7.39
CA VAL A 145 5.00 9.68 6.99
C VAL A 145 4.12 8.95 5.97
N LEU A 146 2.82 8.79 6.26
CA LEU A 146 1.92 8.07 5.33
C LEU A 146 1.83 8.77 3.97
N VAL A 147 1.63 10.10 3.97
CA VAL A 147 1.55 10.88 2.73
C VAL A 147 2.86 10.75 1.95
N THR A 148 4.01 10.84 2.61
CA THR A 148 5.30 10.73 1.93
C THR A 148 5.53 9.32 1.36
N HIS A 149 5.12 8.28 2.08
CA HIS A 149 5.14 6.88 1.60
C HIS A 149 4.31 6.73 0.32
N GLU A 150 3.04 7.13 0.35
CA GLU A 150 2.14 7.00 -0.80
C GLU A 150 2.59 7.87 -1.98
N LEU A 151 3.09 9.08 -1.71
CA LEU A 151 3.65 9.94 -2.76
C LEU A 151 4.89 9.29 -3.41
N GLY A 152 5.69 8.53 -2.65
CA GLY A 152 6.78 7.72 -3.19
C GLY A 152 6.30 6.75 -4.26
N HIS A 153 5.26 5.97 -3.97
CA HIS A 153 4.63 5.09 -4.97
C HIS A 153 4.06 5.87 -6.15
N TYR A 154 3.32 6.96 -5.88
CA TYR A 154 2.69 7.76 -6.93
C TYR A 154 3.70 8.35 -7.91
N VAL A 155 4.81 8.91 -7.42
CA VAL A 155 5.85 9.51 -8.26
C VAL A 155 6.50 8.47 -9.16
N LEU A 156 6.85 7.29 -8.63
CA LEU A 156 7.47 6.24 -9.45
C LEU A 156 6.47 5.54 -10.37
N ALA A 157 5.20 5.42 -9.96
CA ALA A 157 4.15 4.94 -10.84
C ALA A 157 4.02 5.86 -12.05
N ARG A 158 3.96 7.18 -11.85
CA ARG A 158 3.94 8.16 -12.94
C ARG A 158 5.20 8.12 -13.80
N TYR A 159 6.38 7.97 -13.20
CA TYR A 159 7.64 7.83 -13.94
C TYR A 159 7.66 6.60 -14.87
N HIS A 160 6.96 5.53 -14.50
CA HIS A 160 6.81 4.32 -15.32
C HIS A 160 5.53 4.29 -16.17
N ASP A 161 4.86 5.44 -16.31
CA ASP A 161 3.58 5.61 -17.02
C ASP A 161 2.45 4.69 -16.51
N VAL A 162 2.54 4.26 -15.25
CA VAL A 162 1.53 3.43 -14.57
C VAL A 162 0.49 4.36 -13.96
N ASN A 163 -0.77 4.14 -14.33
CA ASN A 163 -1.89 4.94 -13.85
C ASN A 163 -2.20 4.59 -12.39
N ALA A 164 -1.66 5.37 -11.46
CA ALA A 164 -1.96 5.28 -10.04
C ALA A 164 -3.14 6.20 -9.68
N SER A 165 -4.06 5.70 -8.85
CA SER A 165 -5.04 6.57 -8.18
C SER A 165 -4.35 7.51 -7.19
N LEU A 166 -5.04 8.57 -6.81
CA LEU A 166 -4.66 9.30 -5.61
C LEU A 166 -4.79 8.39 -4.37
N PRO A 167 -4.03 8.67 -3.30
CA PRO A 167 -4.08 7.87 -2.08
C PRO A 167 -5.50 7.85 -1.48
N TYR A 168 -5.99 6.67 -1.16
CA TYR A 168 -7.23 6.48 -0.43
C TYR A 168 -6.91 6.13 1.02
N PHE A 169 -7.02 7.11 1.91
CA PHE A 169 -6.76 6.92 3.33
C PHE A 169 -7.89 6.13 3.99
N ILE A 170 -7.54 5.29 4.96
CA ILE A 170 -8.53 4.48 5.69
C ILE A 170 -8.53 4.94 7.16
N PRO A 171 -9.53 5.74 7.60
CA PRO A 171 -9.63 6.20 8.96
C PRO A 171 -9.97 5.01 9.87
N PHE A 172 -9.30 4.96 11.02
CA PHE A 172 -9.54 3.91 12.00
C PHE A 172 -9.35 4.47 13.39
N PRO A 173 -10.42 4.71 14.17
CA PRO A 173 -10.36 5.48 15.43
C PRO A 173 -9.74 4.69 16.60
N THR A 174 -8.83 3.76 16.32
CA THR A 174 -8.13 2.96 17.35
C THR A 174 -6.65 2.80 16.99
N LEU A 175 -5.84 2.35 17.96
CA LEU A 175 -4.38 2.13 17.88
C LEU A 175 -3.57 3.35 17.46
N ILE A 176 -3.61 3.71 16.17
CA ILE A 176 -2.78 4.72 15.51
C ILE A 176 -3.64 5.85 14.90
N GLY A 177 -4.95 5.62 14.70
CA GLY A 177 -5.85 6.58 14.06
C GLY A 177 -6.07 6.34 12.57
N THR A 178 -5.43 5.33 11.97
CA THR A 178 -5.57 4.94 10.57
C THR A 178 -5.17 3.48 10.35
N MET A 179 -5.74 2.82 9.33
CA MET A 179 -5.27 1.54 8.81
C MET A 179 -4.23 1.70 7.69
N GLY A 180 -3.81 2.94 7.40
CA GLY A 180 -2.93 3.25 6.28
C GLY A 180 -3.67 3.98 5.16
N ALA A 181 -2.99 4.05 4.03
CA ALA A 181 -3.56 4.48 2.77
C ALA A 181 -3.30 3.42 1.71
N VAL A 182 -4.11 3.43 0.67
CA VAL A 182 -3.94 2.51 -0.46
C VAL A 182 -4.01 3.31 -1.75
N ILE A 183 -3.02 3.10 -2.61
CA ILE A 183 -3.08 3.49 -4.03
C ILE A 183 -3.55 2.30 -4.84
N ARG A 184 -4.49 2.52 -5.76
CA ARG A 184 -4.88 1.54 -6.77
C ARG A 184 -4.07 1.81 -8.03
N MET A 185 -3.20 0.88 -8.39
CA MET A 185 -2.59 0.85 -9.72
C MET A 185 -3.62 0.31 -10.72
N LYS A 186 -3.91 1.07 -11.77
CA LYS A 186 -4.78 0.67 -12.88
C LYS A 186 -3.91 0.14 -14.02
N GLY A 187 -4.32 -1.00 -14.59
CA GLY A 187 -3.57 -1.70 -15.63
C GLY A 187 -2.54 -2.67 -15.06
N ARG A 188 -1.84 -3.40 -15.94
CA ARG A 188 -0.76 -4.31 -15.55
C ARG A 188 0.58 -3.59 -15.44
N LEU A 189 1.45 -4.08 -14.57
CA LEU A 189 2.78 -3.51 -14.40
C LEU A 189 3.67 -3.85 -15.61
N PRO A 190 4.37 -2.86 -16.21
CA PRO A 190 5.10 -3.08 -17.45
C PRO A 190 6.19 -4.15 -17.31
N SER A 191 6.99 -4.10 -16.25
CA SER A 191 8.14 -4.99 -16.09
C SER A 191 8.47 -5.28 -14.62
N ARG A 192 9.29 -6.29 -14.36
CA ARG A 192 9.90 -6.51 -13.04
C ARG A 192 10.67 -5.29 -12.52
N ARG A 193 11.26 -4.48 -13.41
CA ARG A 193 11.94 -3.23 -13.02
C ARG A 193 10.94 -2.19 -12.53
N SER A 194 9.84 -2.00 -13.24
CA SER A 194 8.77 -1.07 -12.81
C SER A 194 8.11 -1.54 -11.51
N LEU A 195 7.83 -2.84 -11.38
CA LEU A 195 7.33 -3.44 -10.14
C LEU A 195 8.28 -3.16 -8.96
N PHE A 196 9.58 -3.31 -9.18
CA PHE A 196 10.60 -3.02 -8.16
C PHE A 196 10.68 -1.54 -7.81
N ASP A 197 10.83 -0.69 -8.82
CA ASP A 197 11.04 0.76 -8.64
C ASP A 197 9.83 1.39 -7.93
N ILE A 198 8.61 0.98 -8.30
CA ILE A 198 7.38 1.42 -7.60
C ILE A 198 7.30 0.82 -6.19
N GLY A 199 7.57 -0.49 -6.04
CA GLY A 199 7.48 -1.16 -4.74
C GLY A 199 8.48 -0.65 -3.72
N VAL A 200 9.67 -0.22 -4.14
CA VAL A 200 10.73 0.26 -3.23
C VAL A 200 10.58 1.74 -2.87
N ALA A 201 9.93 2.52 -3.74
CA ALA A 201 9.83 3.97 -3.59
C ALA A 201 9.04 4.38 -2.35
N GLY A 202 7.87 3.76 -2.11
CA GLY A 202 7.05 4.08 -0.95
C GLY A 202 7.78 3.83 0.37
N PRO A 203 8.25 2.60 0.64
CA PRO A 203 8.98 2.28 1.85
C PRO A 203 10.20 3.16 2.10
N LEU A 204 11.01 3.46 1.07
CA LEU A 204 12.18 4.33 1.25
C LEU A 204 11.79 5.79 1.52
N ALA A 205 10.80 6.32 0.80
CA ALA A 205 10.31 7.69 1.02
C ALA A 205 9.68 7.83 2.42
N GLY A 206 8.84 6.87 2.81
CA GLY A 206 8.23 6.77 4.13
C GLY A 206 9.27 6.63 5.24
N LEU A 207 10.33 5.84 5.02
CA LEU A 207 11.41 5.68 6.00
C LEU A 207 12.23 6.98 6.17
N VAL A 208 12.52 7.71 5.09
CA VAL A 208 13.20 9.02 5.17
C VAL A 208 12.36 9.99 6.00
N ALA A 209 11.06 10.09 5.71
CA ALA A 209 10.14 10.90 6.51
C ALA A 209 10.10 10.44 7.97
N THR A 210 10.05 9.14 8.20
CA THR A 210 10.03 8.52 9.53
C THR A 210 11.28 8.88 10.33
N VAL A 211 12.48 8.77 9.73
CA VAL A 211 13.73 9.15 10.38
C VAL A 211 13.72 10.64 10.73
N ALA A 212 13.30 11.51 9.82
CA ALA A 212 13.22 12.95 10.08
C ALA A 212 12.24 13.27 11.23
N VAL A 213 11.05 12.68 11.21
CA VAL A 213 10.03 12.83 12.26
C VAL A 213 10.55 12.31 13.60
N THR A 214 11.17 11.13 13.63
CA THR A 214 11.76 10.58 14.86
C THR A 214 12.85 11.48 15.42
N LEU A 215 13.76 12.01 14.58
CA LEU A 215 14.81 12.92 15.04
C LEU A 215 14.21 14.21 15.64
N VAL A 216 13.25 14.83 14.96
CA VAL A 216 12.54 16.00 15.49
C VAL A 216 11.86 15.67 16.83
N GLY A 217 11.21 14.52 16.93
CA GLY A 217 10.55 14.09 18.16
C GLY A 217 11.50 13.79 19.32
N LEU A 218 12.68 13.22 19.03
CA LEU A 218 13.69 12.93 20.05
C LEU A 218 14.30 14.22 20.61
N THR A 219 14.49 15.24 19.77
CA THR A 219 15.02 16.55 20.20
C THR A 219 13.95 17.50 20.75
N ALA A 220 12.67 17.11 20.70
CA ALA A 220 11.59 17.92 21.24
C ALA A 220 11.49 17.73 22.75
N ASP A 221 11.05 18.78 23.45
CA ASP A 221 10.86 18.72 24.89
C ASP A 221 9.93 17.55 25.29
N PRO A 222 10.25 16.81 26.36
CA PRO A 222 9.36 15.81 26.90
C PRO A 222 8.08 16.44 27.42
N ILE A 223 7.01 15.65 27.40
CA ILE A 223 5.70 16.07 27.87
C ILE A 223 5.49 15.67 29.32
N THR A 224 4.68 16.45 30.02
CA THR A 224 4.28 16.12 31.40
C THR A 224 3.03 15.24 31.40
N VAL A 225 3.14 14.07 32.01
CA VAL A 225 2.00 13.18 32.26
C VAL A 225 1.15 13.77 33.41
N PRO A 226 -0.17 13.96 33.23
CA PRO A 226 -1.01 14.51 34.29
C PRO A 226 -0.93 13.71 35.59
N GLN A 227 -0.76 14.39 36.73
CA GLN A 227 -0.64 13.75 38.06
C GLN A 227 -1.78 12.78 38.38
N ARG A 228 -3.01 13.08 37.94
CA ARG A 228 -4.18 12.21 38.10
C ARG A 228 -3.98 10.79 37.55
N ILE A 229 -3.07 10.63 36.59
CA ILE A 229 -2.75 9.36 35.92
C ILE A 229 -1.56 8.68 36.60
N VAL A 230 -0.57 9.47 37.00
CA VAL A 230 0.60 8.99 37.75
C VAL A 230 0.18 8.41 39.11
N GLU A 231 -0.82 9.03 39.76
CA GLU A 231 -1.28 8.65 41.10
C GLU A 231 -2.44 7.64 41.11
N SER A 232 -3.09 7.39 39.98
CA SER A 232 -4.21 6.44 39.93
C SER A 232 -3.71 5.00 39.90
N SER A 233 -4.07 4.22 40.92
CA SER A 233 -3.82 2.78 41.03
C SER A 233 -4.49 1.96 39.91
N ASP A 234 -5.53 2.53 39.29
CA ASP A 234 -6.27 1.93 38.17
C ASP A 234 -5.75 2.40 36.79
N ALA A 235 -4.75 3.30 36.73
CA ALA A 235 -4.17 3.68 35.45
C ALA A 235 -3.34 2.54 34.88
N VAL A 236 -3.78 2.06 33.74
CA VAL A 236 -3.04 1.12 32.91
C VAL A 236 -1.84 1.85 32.30
N GLN A 237 -0.64 1.63 32.84
CA GLN A 237 0.59 2.17 32.27
C GLN A 237 0.95 1.36 31.00
N VAL A 238 0.93 2.01 29.84
CA VAL A 238 1.33 1.38 28.58
C VAL A 238 2.82 1.59 28.34
N GLN A 239 3.59 0.50 28.31
CA GLN A 239 4.99 0.52 27.91
C GLN A 239 5.14 0.22 26.42
N PHE A 240 5.85 1.10 25.72
CA PHE A 240 6.17 0.93 24.30
C PHE A 240 7.46 0.14 24.11
N GLY A 241 7.42 -0.81 23.18
CA GLY A 241 8.64 -1.39 22.63
C GLY A 241 9.20 -0.46 21.54
N TYR A 242 10.50 -0.22 21.57
CA TYR A 242 11.17 0.63 20.57
C TYR A 242 11.87 -0.23 19.51
N PRO A 243 11.58 -0.06 18.21
CA PRO A 243 12.32 -0.72 17.15
C PRO A 243 13.82 -0.40 17.20
N PRO A 244 14.70 -1.29 16.72
CA PRO A 244 16.13 -1.05 16.63
C PRO A 244 16.51 0.30 16.00
N LEU A 245 15.77 0.73 14.97
CA LEU A 245 16.01 2.02 14.32
C LEU A 245 15.81 3.22 15.26
N ILE A 246 14.75 3.24 16.07
CA ILE A 246 14.56 4.32 17.07
C ILE A 246 15.69 4.29 18.11
N GLN A 247 16.06 3.10 18.58
CA GLN A 247 17.15 2.95 19.55
C GLN A 247 18.47 3.49 18.99
N LEU A 248 18.77 3.22 17.72
CA LEU A 248 19.93 3.77 17.03
C LEU A 248 19.86 5.29 16.94
N LEU A 249 18.73 5.86 16.51
CA LEU A 249 18.56 7.31 16.39
C LEU A 249 18.67 8.02 17.75
N SER A 250 18.07 7.46 18.80
CA SER A 250 18.21 7.95 20.17
C SER A 250 19.67 7.93 20.64
N ALA A 251 20.39 6.83 20.41
CA ALA A 251 21.80 6.73 20.76
C ALA A 251 22.68 7.73 19.98
N LEU A 252 22.35 8.01 18.72
CA LEU A 252 23.07 8.97 17.88
C LEU A 252 22.89 10.42 18.33
N VAL A 253 21.68 10.80 18.76
CA VAL A 253 21.38 12.16 19.22
C VAL A 253 21.71 12.35 20.71
N GLY A 254 21.76 11.25 21.49
CA GLY A 254 22.02 11.28 22.92
C GLY A 254 20.79 11.53 23.80
N GLU A 255 19.58 11.38 23.24
CA GLU A 255 18.32 11.67 23.92
C GLU A 255 17.66 10.39 24.46
N PRO A 256 17.10 10.40 25.69
CA PRO A 256 16.52 9.22 26.30
C PRO A 256 15.15 8.87 25.70
N LEU A 257 14.89 7.57 25.55
CA LEU A 257 13.59 7.05 25.11
C LEU A 257 12.60 6.82 26.27
N ARG A 258 13.09 6.93 27.51
CA ARG A 258 12.32 6.70 28.75
C ARG A 258 12.90 7.57 29.87
N TYR A 259 12.05 8.00 30.78
CA TYR A 259 12.41 8.80 31.95
C TYR A 259 12.18 7.99 33.24
N PRO A 260 13.00 6.95 33.53
CA PRO A 260 12.77 6.07 34.67
C PRO A 260 12.89 6.77 36.03
N ASN A 261 13.63 7.89 36.09
CA ASN A 261 13.82 8.67 37.32
C ASN A 261 12.73 9.73 37.53
N ASP A 262 11.87 9.96 36.52
CA ASP A 262 10.79 10.92 36.60
C ASP A 262 9.53 10.38 35.88
N PRO A 263 8.61 9.73 36.62
CA PRO A 263 7.39 9.17 36.04
C PRO A 263 6.40 10.23 35.55
N THR A 264 6.67 11.52 35.81
CA THR A 264 5.88 12.63 35.28
C THR A 264 6.30 13.02 33.87
N LEU A 265 7.40 12.48 33.33
CA LEU A 265 7.87 12.78 31.99
C LEU A 265 7.64 11.62 31.01
N ALA A 266 7.17 11.96 29.82
CA ALA A 266 7.06 11.03 28.70
C ALA A 266 7.66 11.64 27.42
N VAL A 267 8.03 10.78 26.47
CA VAL A 267 8.55 11.21 25.18
C VAL A 267 7.51 11.99 24.37
N SER A 268 7.99 12.91 23.53
CA SER A 268 7.15 13.74 22.69
C SER A 268 6.18 12.92 21.80
N PRO A 269 4.96 13.42 21.55
CA PRO A 269 4.01 12.88 20.57
C PRO A 269 4.57 12.55 19.20
N ILE A 270 5.59 13.30 18.81
CA ILE A 270 6.25 13.18 17.52
C ILE A 270 7.05 11.87 17.45
N VAL A 271 7.68 11.44 18.55
CA VAL A 271 8.40 10.15 18.62
C VAL A 271 7.45 8.99 18.32
N PHE A 272 6.22 9.06 18.84
CA PHE A 272 5.22 8.03 18.59
C PHE A 272 4.70 8.05 17.14
N GLY A 273 4.65 9.21 16.49
CA GLY A 273 4.41 9.30 15.05
C GLY A 273 5.53 8.66 14.23
N GLY A 274 6.79 8.84 14.62
CA GLY A 274 7.92 8.12 14.02
C GLY A 274 7.87 6.61 14.25
N TRP A 275 7.54 6.19 15.48
CA TRP A 275 7.30 4.77 15.80
C TRP A 275 6.22 4.15 14.93
N THR A 276 5.11 4.87 14.75
CA THR A 276 4.02 4.49 13.84
C THR A 276 4.53 4.31 12.42
N GLY A 277 5.32 5.26 11.92
CA GLY A 277 5.92 5.21 10.60
C GLY A 277 6.79 3.97 10.39
N MET A 278 7.61 3.62 11.37
CA MET A 278 8.42 2.39 11.35
C MET A 278 7.54 1.15 11.35
N PHE A 279 6.52 1.12 12.20
CA PHE A 279 5.60 0.00 12.27
C PHE A 279 4.87 -0.24 10.93
N ILE A 280 4.34 0.81 10.31
CA ILE A 280 3.69 0.74 8.99
C ILE A 280 4.69 0.31 7.92
N THR A 281 5.90 0.88 7.91
CA THR A 281 6.96 0.52 6.97
C THR A 281 7.31 -0.97 7.07
N PHE A 282 7.46 -1.49 8.30
CA PHE A 282 7.72 -2.91 8.51
C PHE A 282 6.59 -3.78 7.95
N LEU A 283 5.33 -3.43 8.26
CA LEU A 283 4.17 -4.17 7.78
C LEU A 283 4.09 -4.19 6.25
N ASN A 284 4.31 -3.05 5.61
CA ASN A 284 4.33 -2.95 4.15
C ASN A 284 5.49 -3.74 3.54
N LEU A 285 6.62 -3.86 4.23
CA LEU A 285 7.77 -4.64 3.78
C LEU A 285 7.71 -6.14 4.12
N ILE A 286 6.61 -6.63 4.69
CA ILE A 286 6.41 -8.07 4.84
C ILE A 286 6.37 -8.70 3.43
N PRO A 287 7.21 -9.73 3.15
CA PRO A 287 7.43 -10.21 1.79
C PRO A 287 6.34 -11.21 1.34
N VAL A 288 5.11 -10.72 1.15
CA VAL A 288 3.95 -11.56 0.79
C VAL A 288 2.91 -10.79 -0.03
N GLY A 289 2.34 -11.48 -1.03
CA GLY A 289 1.18 -11.01 -1.79
C GLY A 289 1.40 -9.66 -2.47
N GLN A 290 0.43 -8.76 -2.28
CA GLN A 290 0.37 -7.42 -2.87
C GLN A 290 0.94 -6.32 -1.96
N LEU A 291 1.61 -6.69 -0.85
CA LEU A 291 2.34 -5.70 -0.04
C LEU A 291 3.58 -5.22 -0.80
N ASP A 292 4.13 -4.07 -0.41
CA ASP A 292 5.35 -3.51 -1.01
C ASP A 292 6.52 -4.50 -0.96
N GLY A 293 6.70 -5.17 0.18
CA GLY A 293 7.67 -6.24 0.36
C GLY A 293 7.41 -7.43 -0.55
N GLY A 294 6.14 -7.72 -0.87
CA GLY A 294 5.75 -8.71 -1.86
C GLY A 294 6.16 -8.31 -3.27
N HIS A 295 5.95 -7.05 -3.65
CA HIS A 295 6.42 -6.50 -4.93
C HIS A 295 7.94 -6.53 -5.05
N LEU A 296 8.68 -6.17 -3.99
CA LEU A 296 10.14 -6.31 -3.93
C LEU A 296 10.57 -7.76 -4.10
N LEU A 297 9.97 -8.67 -3.33
CA LEU A 297 10.31 -10.09 -3.36
C LEU A 297 10.03 -10.70 -4.75
N ARG A 298 8.85 -10.46 -5.33
CA ARG A 298 8.49 -10.93 -6.69
C ARG A 298 9.41 -10.36 -7.76
N SER A 299 9.79 -9.10 -7.61
CA SER A 299 10.77 -8.49 -8.48
C SER A 299 12.11 -9.18 -8.35
N MET A 300 12.66 -9.35 -7.15
CA MET A 300 14.01 -9.90 -6.96
C MET A 300 14.11 -11.39 -7.26
N ALA A 301 13.15 -12.19 -6.78
CA ALA A 301 13.21 -13.66 -6.80
C ALA A 301 12.44 -14.31 -7.96
N GLY A 302 11.62 -13.56 -8.71
CA GLY A 302 10.75 -14.11 -9.74
C GLY A 302 9.73 -15.08 -9.13
N GLU A 303 9.48 -16.20 -9.80
CA GLU A 303 8.56 -17.27 -9.35
C GLU A 303 8.91 -17.85 -7.97
N ARG A 304 10.21 -17.81 -7.56
CA ARG A 304 10.62 -18.29 -6.24
C ARG A 304 10.04 -17.47 -5.08
N ALA A 305 9.49 -16.28 -5.38
CA ALA A 305 8.81 -15.46 -4.40
C ALA A 305 7.65 -16.19 -3.71
N GLU A 306 6.94 -17.08 -4.42
CA GLU A 306 5.83 -17.87 -3.84
C GLU A 306 6.32 -18.81 -2.74
N SER A 307 7.44 -19.48 -2.98
CA SER A 307 8.05 -20.36 -1.98
C SER A 307 8.46 -19.59 -0.72
N VAL A 308 9.07 -18.42 -0.89
CA VAL A 308 9.50 -17.58 0.25
C VAL A 308 8.30 -17.01 0.99
N ALA A 309 7.29 -16.49 0.29
CA ALA A 309 6.09 -15.93 0.88
C ALA A 309 5.26 -16.97 1.65
N SER A 310 5.27 -18.23 1.24
CA SER A 310 4.57 -19.31 1.95
C SER A 310 5.06 -19.51 3.40
N VAL A 311 6.31 -19.13 3.69
CA VAL A 311 6.92 -19.24 5.02
C VAL A 311 6.51 -18.09 5.94
N VAL A 312 6.14 -16.93 5.38
CA VAL A 312 5.85 -15.71 6.15
C VAL A 312 4.72 -15.90 7.17
N PRO A 313 3.54 -16.44 6.81
CA PRO A 313 2.47 -16.68 7.78
C PRO A 313 2.89 -17.63 8.90
N VAL A 314 3.67 -18.67 8.57
CA VAL A 314 4.19 -19.64 9.55
C VAL A 314 5.10 -18.95 10.57
N VAL A 315 5.97 -18.06 10.12
CA VAL A 315 6.85 -17.28 11.00
C VAL A 315 6.04 -16.36 11.91
N LEU A 316 5.01 -15.68 11.38
CA LEU A 316 4.17 -14.77 12.18
C LEU A 316 3.29 -15.51 13.20
N PHE A 317 2.72 -16.66 12.83
CA PHE A 317 2.01 -17.52 13.77
C PHE A 317 2.95 -18.14 14.80
N GLY A 318 4.17 -18.52 14.40
CA GLY A 318 5.22 -18.97 15.31
C GLY A 318 5.60 -17.89 16.32
N LEU A 319 5.75 -16.64 15.88
CA LEU A 319 5.97 -15.48 16.74
C LEU A 319 4.78 -15.26 17.69
N ALA A 320 3.55 -15.30 17.17
CA ALA A 320 2.35 -15.17 17.99
C ALA A 320 2.27 -16.25 19.08
N GLY A 321 2.52 -17.50 18.72
CA GLY A 321 2.59 -18.63 19.66
C GLY A 321 3.70 -18.44 20.69
N TYR A 322 4.89 -18.05 20.25
CA TYR A 322 6.01 -17.77 21.15
C TYR A 322 5.65 -16.69 22.19
N LEU A 323 5.06 -15.58 21.74
CA LEU A 323 4.68 -14.47 22.62
C LEU A 323 3.55 -14.84 23.59
N PHE A 324 2.64 -15.71 23.15
CA PHE A 324 1.54 -16.20 23.99
C PHE A 324 2.05 -17.15 25.07
N PHE A 325 2.85 -18.16 24.71
CA PHE A 325 3.25 -19.23 25.62
C PHE A 325 4.49 -18.89 26.47
N PHE A 326 5.41 -18.05 25.99
CA PHE A 326 6.71 -17.84 26.64
C PHE A 326 6.92 -16.43 27.18
N THR A 327 6.21 -15.41 26.68
CA THR A 327 6.41 -14.01 27.10
C THR A 327 5.18 -13.38 27.75
N ASN A 328 4.11 -14.15 27.96
CA ASN A 328 2.82 -13.71 28.52
C ASN A 328 2.27 -12.41 27.86
N SER A 329 2.62 -12.20 26.58
CA SER A 329 2.33 -10.96 25.86
C SER A 329 1.10 -11.14 24.97
N GLY A 330 -0.05 -11.45 25.58
CA GLY A 330 -1.27 -11.87 24.87
C GLY A 330 -1.76 -10.89 23.80
N ARG A 331 -1.62 -9.58 24.02
CA ARG A 331 -2.00 -8.55 23.01
C ARG A 331 -1.06 -8.52 21.81
N ALA A 332 0.24 -8.65 22.04
CA ALA A 332 1.22 -8.75 20.96
C ALA A 332 1.03 -10.06 20.18
N ALA A 333 0.76 -11.17 20.88
CA ALA A 333 0.41 -12.44 20.26
C ALA A 333 -0.85 -12.32 19.38
N PHE A 334 -1.89 -11.64 19.87
CA PHE A 334 -3.11 -11.40 19.10
C PHE A 334 -2.85 -10.57 17.84
N LEU A 335 -2.07 -9.49 17.95
CA LEU A 335 -1.67 -8.65 16.82
C LEU A 335 -0.93 -9.46 15.75
N TRP A 336 0.08 -10.23 16.14
CA TRP A 336 0.85 -11.05 15.20
C TRP A 336 0.05 -12.24 14.65
N GLY A 337 -0.92 -12.75 15.42
CA GLY A 337 -1.88 -13.75 14.94
C GLY A 337 -2.81 -13.21 13.85
N ILE A 338 -3.32 -11.98 14.02
CA ILE A 338 -4.08 -11.28 12.98
C ILE A 338 -3.21 -11.12 11.73
N TRP A 339 -1.98 -10.63 11.88
CA TRP A 339 -1.07 -10.47 10.74
C TRP A 339 -0.67 -11.81 10.09
N GLY A 340 -0.51 -12.87 10.87
CA GLY A 340 -0.35 -14.24 10.33
C GLY A 340 -1.53 -14.64 9.45
N GLY A 341 -2.76 -14.36 9.89
CA GLY A 341 -3.97 -14.60 9.09
C GLY A 341 -4.04 -13.72 7.84
N MET A 342 -3.79 -12.42 7.98
CA MET A 342 -3.81 -11.47 6.87
C MET A 342 -2.76 -11.79 5.81
N THR A 343 -1.55 -12.18 6.22
CA THR A 343 -0.48 -12.57 5.30
C THR A 343 -0.76 -13.91 4.62
N ALA A 344 -1.42 -14.85 5.29
CA ALA A 344 -1.91 -16.08 4.64
C ALA A 344 -2.93 -15.76 3.54
N LEU A 345 -3.89 -14.86 3.82
CA LEU A 345 -4.86 -14.40 2.82
C LEU A 345 -4.18 -13.64 1.66
N ALA A 346 -3.24 -12.75 1.97
CA ALA A 346 -2.49 -12.01 0.96
C ALA A 346 -1.62 -12.94 0.09
N GLY A 347 -1.02 -13.98 0.69
CA GLY A 347 -0.27 -15.00 -0.05
C GLY A 347 -1.17 -15.80 -0.99
N ALA A 348 -2.39 -16.14 -0.55
CA ALA A 348 -3.38 -16.84 -1.38
C ALA A 348 -3.91 -15.97 -2.55
N ALA A 349 -3.92 -14.65 -2.39
CA ALA A 349 -4.28 -13.71 -3.46
C ALA A 349 -3.21 -13.60 -4.57
N GLY A 350 -2.00 -14.12 -4.33
CA GLY A 350 -0.89 -14.12 -5.30
C GLY A 350 -0.17 -12.78 -5.41
N PHE A 351 0.89 -12.78 -6.23
CA PHE A 351 1.72 -11.61 -6.51
C PHE A 351 1.22 -10.84 -7.74
N ALA A 352 1.70 -9.60 -7.90
CA ALA A 352 1.53 -8.88 -9.15
C ALA A 352 2.36 -9.54 -10.27
N GLU A 353 1.73 -9.76 -11.42
CA GLU A 353 2.35 -10.36 -12.60
C GLU A 353 2.74 -9.26 -13.61
N PRO A 354 4.04 -8.96 -13.77
CA PRO A 354 4.48 -7.98 -14.75
C PRO A 354 4.42 -8.55 -16.17
N VAL A 355 4.18 -7.67 -17.16
CA VAL A 355 4.11 -8.04 -18.59
C VAL A 355 5.46 -8.54 -19.12
N TYR A 356 6.56 -7.92 -18.67
CA TYR A 356 7.93 -8.36 -18.98
C TYR A 356 8.65 -8.85 -17.72
N ASP A 357 8.97 -10.15 -17.67
CA ASP A 357 9.49 -10.83 -16.47
C ASP A 357 11.03 -11.00 -16.42
N GLU A 358 11.76 -10.02 -16.93
CA GLU A 358 13.24 -10.05 -17.00
C GLU A 358 13.91 -9.87 -15.63
N PRO A 359 15.03 -10.57 -15.34
CA PRO A 359 15.78 -10.39 -14.10
C PRO A 359 16.24 -8.94 -13.86
N LEU A 360 16.29 -8.54 -12.58
CA LEU A 360 16.81 -7.22 -12.21
C LEU A 360 18.32 -7.14 -12.36
N ASP A 361 18.80 -5.91 -12.55
CA ASP A 361 20.21 -5.59 -12.43
C ASP A 361 20.69 -5.70 -10.97
N ARG A 362 22.01 -5.82 -10.81
CA ARG A 362 22.65 -5.99 -9.49
C ARG A 362 22.43 -4.79 -8.56
N GLY A 363 22.32 -3.58 -9.11
CA GLY A 363 22.13 -2.35 -8.33
C GLY A 363 20.77 -2.35 -7.65
N ARG A 364 19.71 -2.64 -8.40
CA ARG A 364 18.36 -2.80 -7.84
C ARG A 364 18.27 -3.96 -6.86
N PHE A 365 18.92 -5.09 -7.15
CA PHE A 365 18.95 -6.19 -6.19
C PHE A 365 19.58 -5.78 -4.84
N ALA A 366 20.71 -5.06 -4.88
CA ALA A 366 21.35 -4.54 -3.68
C ALA A 366 20.45 -3.53 -2.93
N LEU A 367 19.79 -2.62 -3.66
CA LEU A 367 18.85 -1.68 -3.07
C LEU A 367 17.67 -2.40 -2.39
N GLY A 368 17.11 -3.43 -3.02
CA GLY A 368 16.04 -4.24 -2.44
C GLY A 368 16.46 -4.94 -1.15
N ALA A 369 17.66 -5.52 -1.14
CA ALA A 369 18.23 -6.12 0.06
C ALA A 369 18.42 -5.10 1.20
N ILE A 370 18.93 -3.90 0.89
CA ILE A 370 19.04 -2.80 1.86
C ILE A 370 17.66 -2.41 2.40
N THR A 371 16.66 -2.28 1.53
CA THR A 371 15.29 -1.95 1.96
C THR A 371 14.72 -2.99 2.92
N PHE A 372 14.93 -4.28 2.69
CA PHE A 372 14.53 -5.32 3.65
C PHE A 372 15.28 -5.23 4.99
N VAL A 373 16.59 -4.91 4.97
CA VAL A 373 17.35 -4.69 6.21
C VAL A 373 16.78 -3.49 6.98
N LEU A 374 16.50 -2.39 6.29
CA LEU A 374 15.88 -1.20 6.90
C LEU A 374 14.49 -1.51 7.46
N GLY A 375 13.68 -2.28 6.73
CA GLY A 375 12.39 -2.78 7.23
C GLY A 375 12.54 -3.64 8.48
N ALA A 376 13.55 -4.52 8.53
CA ALA A 376 13.83 -5.34 9.70
C ALA A 376 14.26 -4.49 10.92
N LEU A 377 14.95 -3.37 10.73
CA LEU A 377 15.27 -2.43 11.80
C LEU A 377 14.03 -1.70 12.36
N CYS A 378 12.92 -1.69 11.62
CA CYS A 378 11.63 -1.16 12.05
C CYS A 378 10.77 -2.18 12.81
N PHE A 379 11.19 -3.45 12.87
CA PHE A 379 10.45 -4.50 13.56
C PHE A 379 10.52 -4.36 15.09
N VAL A 380 9.39 -4.57 15.76
CA VAL A 380 9.32 -4.67 17.22
C VAL A 380 8.38 -5.82 17.60
N PRO A 381 8.86 -6.90 18.26
CA PRO A 381 8.04 -8.07 18.55
C PRO A 381 6.93 -7.78 19.55
N VAL A 382 7.15 -6.85 20.48
CA VAL A 382 6.14 -6.41 21.43
C VAL A 382 5.94 -4.89 21.33
N PRO A 383 5.02 -4.44 20.47
CA PRO A 383 4.71 -3.02 20.28
C PRO A 383 4.29 -2.32 21.58
N PHE A 384 3.37 -2.94 22.32
CA PHE A 384 2.78 -2.39 23.53
C PHE A 384 2.62 -3.49 24.58
N GLN A 385 2.94 -3.16 25.83
CA GLN A 385 2.68 -3.98 27.02
C GLN A 385 1.96 -3.13 28.06
N LEU A 386 1.12 -3.79 28.86
CA LEU A 386 0.64 -3.18 30.10
C LEU A 386 1.69 -3.44 31.18
N ALA A 387 2.11 -2.38 31.88
CA ALA A 387 3.00 -2.48 33.03
C ALA A 387 2.27 -3.03 34.25
#